data_AF-A0A6A3MMY1-F1
#
_entry.id   AF-A0A6A3MMY1-F1
#
_cell.length_a   1.000
_cell.length_b   1.000
_cell.length_c   1.000
_cell.angle_alpha   90.00
_cell.angle_beta   90.00
_cell.angle_gamma   90.00
#
_symmetry.space_group_name_H-M   'P 1'
#
loop_
_entity.id
_entity.type
_entity.pdbx_description
1 polymer ?
#
loop_
_entity_poly.entity_id
_entity_poly.type
_entity_poly.pdbx_seq_one_letter_code
_entity_poly.pdbx_strand_id
1 'polypeptide(L)'
;MSLLDMRFDTPQHIEVLEQMTQLLKEGIGEASRHGYDVEFPHDIRQTILAVNRLEADGQELATSLSETESGILFQEYIQDISQSASVISAFVPLELWGTELTLRMMAKLLQQPIFLIIAPYGLQSVPTYQVYEPERTTKAGHELDSAEEYYFASSKLDEWLSRLQRACRDTSSTDNPPVVLIYSELHYSRVEFAPAPVSRTT
;
A
#
# COMPACT_ATOMS: atom_id res chain seq x y z
N MET A 1 -4.28 15.93 -14.77
CA MET A 1 -4.67 16.33 -13.40
C MET A 1 -4.91 15.06 -12.63
N SER A 2 -4.22 14.86 -11.50
CA SER A 2 -4.39 13.65 -10.69
C SER A 2 -5.75 13.70 -9.98
N LEU A 3 -6.41 12.55 -9.83
CA LEU A 3 -7.61 12.40 -9.00
C LEU A 3 -7.36 12.91 -7.56
N LEU A 4 -6.13 12.82 -7.10
CA LEU A 4 -5.71 13.28 -5.77
C LEU A 4 -5.67 14.82 -5.63
N ASP A 5 -5.71 15.57 -6.74
CA ASP A 5 -5.67 17.04 -6.73
C ASP A 5 -7.09 17.66 -6.82
N MET A 6 -8.14 16.84 -6.90
CA MET A 6 -9.52 17.32 -6.90
C MET A 6 -10.04 17.55 -5.48
N ARG A 7 -10.77 18.65 -5.29
CA ARG A 7 -11.57 18.86 -4.10
C ARG A 7 -12.84 18.02 -4.23
N PHE A 8 -12.97 16.98 -3.40
CA PHE A 8 -14.15 16.09 -3.38
C PHE A 8 -15.32 16.75 -2.64
N ASP A 9 -15.75 17.91 -3.11
CA ASP A 9 -16.75 18.78 -2.46
C ASP A 9 -18.16 18.69 -3.07
N THR A 10 -18.35 17.91 -4.13
CA THR A 10 -19.66 17.67 -4.74
C THR A 10 -20.08 16.20 -4.61
N PRO A 11 -21.39 15.89 -4.56
CA PRO A 11 -21.88 14.51 -4.56
C PRO A 11 -21.35 13.69 -5.74
N GLN A 12 -21.20 14.31 -6.91
CA GLN A 12 -20.63 13.66 -8.09
C GLN A 12 -19.15 13.31 -7.91
N HIS A 13 -18.37 14.19 -7.28
CA HIS A 13 -16.96 13.88 -6.97
C HIS A 13 -16.86 12.72 -5.97
N ILE A 14 -17.75 12.68 -4.97
CA ILE A 14 -17.81 11.58 -4.01
C ILE A 14 -18.14 10.27 -4.73
N GLU A 15 -19.16 10.24 -5.58
CA GLU A 15 -19.53 9.04 -6.33
C GLU A 15 -18.38 8.51 -7.19
N VAL A 16 -17.67 9.40 -7.90
CA VAL A 16 -16.47 9.03 -8.68
C VAL A 16 -15.37 8.46 -7.78
N LEU A 17 -15.13 9.05 -6.61
CA LEU A 17 -14.13 8.55 -5.67
C LEU A 17 -14.48 7.15 -5.15
N GLU A 18 -15.75 6.93 -4.78
CA GLU A 18 -16.23 5.63 -4.30
C GLU A 18 -16.10 4.55 -5.39
N GLN A 19 -16.46 4.88 -6.64
CA GLN A 19 -16.29 3.98 -7.79
C GLN A 19 -14.81 3.67 -8.07
N MET A 20 -13.95 4.68 -8.08
CA MET A 20 -12.51 4.48 -8.30
C MET A 20 -11.88 3.66 -7.18
N THR A 21 -12.30 3.88 -5.93
CA THR A 21 -11.86 3.09 -4.77
C THR A 21 -12.27 1.63 -4.95
N GLN A 22 -13.50 1.36 -5.38
CA GLN A 22 -13.96 0.00 -5.65
C GLN A 22 -13.14 -0.67 -6.75
N LEU A 23 -12.87 0.01 -7.87
CA LEU A 23 -12.05 -0.52 -8.96
C LEU A 23 -10.61 -0.84 -8.50
N LEU A 24 -10.01 0.00 -7.66
CA LEU A 24 -8.69 -0.26 -7.10
C LEU A 24 -8.68 -1.50 -6.20
N LYS A 25 -9.70 -1.67 -5.37
CA LYS A 25 -9.84 -2.84 -4.49
C LYS A 25 -10.07 -4.14 -5.25
N GLU A 26 -10.87 -4.10 -6.31
CA GLU A 26 -11.02 -5.22 -7.24
C GLU A 26 -9.69 -5.53 -7.94
N GLY A 27 -8.98 -4.50 -8.40
CA GLY A 27 -7.65 -4.63 -8.99
C GLY A 27 -6.62 -5.24 -8.05
N ILE A 28 -6.66 -4.92 -6.75
CA ILE A 28 -5.83 -5.58 -5.71
C ILE A 28 -6.18 -7.07 -5.62
N GLY A 29 -7.46 -7.40 -5.66
CA GLY A 29 -7.94 -8.78 -5.71
C GLY A 29 -7.34 -9.55 -6.89
N GLU A 30 -7.36 -8.97 -8.09
CA GLU A 30 -6.77 -9.61 -9.27
C GLU A 30 -5.23 -9.65 -9.24
N ALA A 31 -4.59 -8.58 -8.80
CA ALA A 31 -3.14 -8.48 -8.70
C ALA A 31 -2.56 -9.57 -7.78
N SER A 32 -3.25 -9.87 -6.68
CA SER A 32 -2.81 -10.93 -5.75
C SER A 32 -2.89 -12.34 -6.34
N ARG A 33 -3.81 -12.59 -7.28
CA ARG A 33 -3.94 -13.89 -7.95
C ARG A 33 -2.84 -14.13 -8.98
N HIS A 34 -2.36 -13.07 -9.62
CA HIS A 34 -1.33 -13.18 -10.65
C HIS A 34 0.02 -13.54 -10.04
N GLY A 35 0.46 -14.79 -10.18
CA GLY A 35 1.69 -15.26 -9.53
C GLY A 35 1.53 -15.55 -8.03
N TYR A 36 0.31 -15.87 -7.58
CA TYR A 36 -0.03 -16.11 -6.17
C TYR A 36 0.96 -17.03 -5.44
N ASP A 37 1.20 -18.24 -5.95
CA ASP A 37 2.09 -19.23 -5.28
C ASP A 37 3.54 -18.74 -5.16
N VAL A 38 3.91 -17.80 -6.03
CA VAL A 38 5.25 -17.22 -6.13
C VAL A 38 5.43 -16.04 -5.17
N GLU A 39 4.38 -15.25 -4.96
CA GLU A 39 4.38 -14.07 -4.09
C GLU A 39 4.01 -14.40 -2.65
N PHE A 40 3.17 -15.42 -2.47
CA PHE A 40 2.59 -15.81 -1.19
C PHE A 40 2.81 -17.30 -0.91
N PRO A 41 4.07 -17.74 -0.74
CA PRO A 41 4.36 -19.07 -0.23
C PRO A 41 3.74 -19.25 1.17
N HIS A 42 3.62 -20.50 1.60
CA HIS A 42 2.88 -20.87 2.81
C HIS A 42 3.29 -20.10 4.06
N ASP A 43 4.59 -19.96 4.29
CA ASP A 43 5.18 -19.23 5.41
C ASP A 43 4.79 -17.76 5.42
N ILE A 44 4.85 -17.09 4.26
CA ILE A 44 4.44 -15.69 4.10
C ILE A 44 2.93 -15.53 4.37
N ARG A 45 2.09 -16.44 3.84
CA ARG A 45 0.64 -16.42 4.12
C ARG A 45 0.35 -16.56 5.60
N GLN A 46 1.03 -17.47 6.29
CA GLN A 46 0.86 -17.65 7.73
C GLN A 46 1.25 -16.40 8.51
N THR A 47 2.39 -15.78 8.19
CA THR A 47 2.82 -14.55 8.85
C THR A 47 1.80 -13.43 8.69
N ILE A 48 1.30 -13.20 7.47
CA ILE A 48 0.32 -12.13 7.22
C ILE A 48 -1.00 -12.40 7.95
N LEU A 49 -1.50 -13.65 7.93
CA LEU A 49 -2.72 -14.03 8.64
C LEU A 49 -2.56 -13.89 10.16
N ALA A 50 -1.40 -14.23 10.71
CA ALA A 50 -1.11 -14.11 12.14
C ALA A 50 -1.05 -12.66 12.60
N VAL A 51 -0.39 -11.77 11.84
CA VAL A 51 -0.33 -10.34 12.15
C VAL A 51 -1.72 -9.72 12.11
N ASN A 52 -2.51 -9.97 11.07
CA ASN A 52 -3.87 -9.41 10.98
C ASN A 52 -4.77 -9.85 12.14
N ARG A 53 -4.72 -11.13 12.54
CA ARG A 53 -5.51 -11.61 13.69
C ARG A 53 -5.03 -11.01 15.01
N LEU A 54 -3.72 -10.83 15.18
CA LEU A 54 -3.18 -10.17 16.36
C LEU A 54 -3.65 -8.72 16.44
N GLU A 55 -3.68 -8.00 15.33
CA GLU A 55 -4.13 -6.61 15.26
C GLU A 55 -5.65 -6.45 15.46
N ALA A 56 -6.45 -7.37 14.90
CA ALA A 56 -7.91 -7.31 15.00
C ALA A 56 -8.45 -7.78 16.36
N ASP A 57 -7.95 -8.93 16.86
CA ASP A 57 -8.53 -9.63 18.01
C ASP A 57 -7.62 -9.62 19.25
N GLY A 58 -6.39 -9.10 19.14
CA GLY A 58 -5.39 -9.18 20.21
C GLY A 58 -4.92 -10.61 20.49
N GLN A 59 -5.18 -11.56 19.58
CA GLN A 59 -4.86 -12.97 19.76
C GLN A 59 -3.74 -13.42 18.82
N GLU A 60 -2.70 -14.03 19.37
CA GLU A 60 -1.72 -14.77 18.58
C GLU A 60 -2.37 -16.02 17.97
N LEU A 61 -1.95 -16.38 16.76
CA LEU A 61 -2.41 -17.61 16.11
C LEU A 61 -1.94 -18.82 16.94
N ALA A 62 -2.87 -19.44 17.67
CA ALA A 62 -2.57 -20.50 18.64
C ALA A 62 -1.97 -21.79 18.01
N THR A 63 -2.13 -21.99 16.71
CA THR A 63 -1.66 -23.19 16.00
C THR A 63 -1.29 -22.87 14.55
N SER A 64 -0.15 -23.39 14.07
CA SER A 64 0.26 -23.25 12.66
C SER A 64 -0.75 -23.91 11.72
N LEU A 65 -1.28 -23.14 10.77
CA LEU A 65 -2.19 -23.63 9.72
C LEU A 65 -1.47 -24.59 8.77
N SER A 66 -2.17 -25.52 8.14
CA SER A 66 -1.63 -26.24 6.99
C SER A 66 -1.48 -25.35 5.75
N GLU A 67 -0.74 -25.83 4.74
CA GLU A 67 -0.57 -25.15 3.46
C GLU A 67 -1.91 -24.87 2.76
N THR A 68 -2.84 -25.82 2.81
CA THR A 68 -4.18 -25.68 2.25
C THR A 68 -5.03 -24.68 3.05
N GLU A 69 -5.05 -24.79 4.37
CA GLU A 69 -5.86 -23.90 5.23
C GLU A 69 -5.42 -22.45 5.13
N SER A 70 -4.12 -22.19 5.21
CA SER A 70 -3.58 -20.84 4.98
C SER A 70 -3.84 -20.34 3.56
N GLY A 71 -4.09 -21.23 2.59
CA GLY A 71 -4.36 -20.86 1.20
C GLY A 71 -5.77 -20.32 1.04
N ILE A 72 -6.71 -21.08 1.58
CA ILE A 72 -8.12 -20.72 1.62
C ILE A 72 -8.30 -19.41 2.40
N LEU A 73 -7.80 -19.36 3.64
CA LEU A 73 -7.98 -18.20 4.52
C LEU A 73 -7.34 -16.93 3.96
N PHE A 74 -6.18 -17.04 3.30
CA PHE A 74 -5.52 -15.86 2.72
C PHE A 74 -6.25 -15.35 1.47
N GLN A 75 -6.80 -16.25 0.64
CA GLN A 75 -7.64 -15.85 -0.49
C GLN A 75 -8.95 -15.21 -0.03
N GLU A 76 -9.59 -15.77 1.00
CA GLU A 76 -10.78 -15.18 1.63
C GLU A 76 -10.47 -13.78 2.17
N TYR A 77 -9.36 -13.62 2.91
CA TYR A 77 -8.92 -12.32 3.42
C TYR A 77 -8.75 -11.26 2.32
N ILE A 78 -8.05 -11.58 1.23
CA ILE A 78 -7.89 -10.64 0.11
C ILE A 78 -9.23 -10.36 -0.58
N GLN A 79 -10.07 -11.38 -0.72
CA GLN A 79 -11.41 -11.21 -1.28
C GLN A 79 -12.26 -10.26 -0.41
N ASP A 80 -12.23 -10.41 0.90
CA ASP A 80 -12.96 -9.55 1.84
C ASP A 80 -12.48 -8.09 1.76
N ILE A 81 -11.16 -7.85 1.64
CA ILE A 81 -10.63 -6.52 1.36
C ILE A 81 -11.20 -5.98 0.03
N SER A 82 -11.16 -6.79 -1.03
CA SER A 82 -11.62 -6.38 -2.37
C SER A 82 -13.11 -6.04 -2.42
N GLN A 83 -13.92 -6.72 -1.60
CA GLN A 83 -15.38 -6.60 -1.55
C GLN A 83 -15.88 -5.71 -0.42
N SER A 84 -14.99 -5.19 0.43
CA SER A 84 -15.32 -4.24 1.49
C SER A 84 -16.06 -3.02 0.93
N ALA A 85 -16.80 -2.30 1.77
CA ALA A 85 -17.53 -1.11 1.33
C ALA A 85 -16.58 0.00 0.86
N SER A 86 -16.91 0.65 -0.25
CA SER A 86 -16.17 1.82 -0.78
C SER A 86 -16.86 3.16 -0.49
N VAL A 87 -18.09 3.11 0.05
CA VAL A 87 -18.90 4.29 0.34
C VAL A 87 -18.33 5.06 1.52
N ILE A 88 -18.24 6.38 1.42
CA ILE A 88 -17.56 7.23 2.42
C ILE A 88 -18.17 7.15 3.82
N SER A 89 -19.47 6.87 3.91
CA SER A 89 -20.21 6.73 5.16
C SER A 89 -20.18 5.30 5.73
N ALA A 90 -19.60 4.35 5.00
CA ALA A 90 -19.56 2.97 5.43
C ALA A 90 -18.54 2.78 6.56
N PHE A 91 -18.93 1.95 7.53
CA PHE A 91 -17.99 1.43 8.50
C PHE A 91 -17.23 0.25 7.88
N VAL A 92 -15.90 0.32 7.90
CA VAL A 92 -15.01 -0.78 7.50
C VAL A 92 -14.39 -1.36 8.77
N PRO A 93 -14.58 -2.66 9.06
CA PRO A 93 -13.95 -3.32 10.19
C PRO A 93 -12.42 -3.22 10.15
N LEU A 94 -11.76 -3.20 11.31
CA LEU A 94 -10.32 -3.01 11.45
C LEU A 94 -9.53 -4.08 10.68
N GLU A 95 -10.01 -5.31 10.71
CA GLU A 95 -9.44 -6.46 9.98
C GLU A 95 -9.44 -6.30 8.46
N LEU A 96 -10.22 -5.35 7.91
CA LEU A 96 -10.26 -5.02 6.49
C LEU A 96 -9.57 -3.70 6.16
N TRP A 97 -8.88 -3.07 7.12
CA TRP A 97 -8.10 -1.86 6.85
C TRP A 97 -6.89 -2.18 5.98
N GLY A 98 -6.45 -1.20 5.19
CA GLY A 98 -5.31 -1.38 4.29
C GLY A 98 -4.03 -1.64 5.07
N THR A 99 -3.28 -2.66 4.67
CA THR A 99 -2.00 -3.05 5.29
C THR A 99 -0.85 -2.94 4.28
N GLU A 100 0.35 -3.34 4.69
CA GLU A 100 1.51 -3.50 3.82
C GLU A 100 1.21 -4.36 2.59
N LEU A 101 0.38 -5.41 2.75
CA LEU A 101 -0.09 -6.24 1.62
C LEU A 101 -0.86 -5.41 0.60
N THR A 102 -1.77 -4.56 1.07
CA THR A 102 -2.59 -3.69 0.20
C THR A 102 -1.70 -2.73 -0.57
N LEU A 103 -0.71 -2.11 0.08
CA LEU A 103 0.25 -1.20 -0.56
C LEU A 103 1.11 -1.92 -1.59
N ARG A 104 1.60 -3.12 -1.27
CA ARG A 104 2.38 -3.95 -2.20
C ARG A 104 1.57 -4.32 -3.45
N MET A 105 0.34 -4.78 -3.28
CA MET A 105 -0.55 -5.11 -4.40
C MET A 105 -0.95 -3.89 -5.21
N MET A 106 -1.09 -2.72 -4.57
CA MET A 106 -1.35 -1.46 -5.25
C MET A 106 -0.14 -1.01 -6.08
N ALA A 107 1.08 -1.11 -5.55
CA ALA A 107 2.31 -0.80 -6.31
C ALA A 107 2.45 -1.70 -7.55
N LYS A 108 2.20 -3.01 -7.39
CA LYS A 108 2.14 -3.98 -8.49
C LYS A 108 1.06 -3.62 -9.52
N LEU A 109 -0.16 -3.34 -9.08
CA LEU A 109 -1.29 -3.02 -9.97
C LEU A 109 -1.04 -1.76 -10.78
N LEU A 110 -0.57 -0.69 -10.12
CA LEU A 110 -0.37 0.61 -10.74
C LEU A 110 0.94 0.69 -11.53
N GLN A 111 1.83 -0.29 -11.37
CA GLN A 111 3.21 -0.24 -11.87
C GLN A 111 3.89 1.09 -11.49
N GLN A 112 3.65 1.50 -10.25
CA GLN A 112 4.08 2.80 -9.70
C GLN A 112 4.65 2.63 -8.29
N PRO A 113 5.82 3.22 -7.99
CA PRO A 113 6.39 3.17 -6.65
C PRO A 113 5.52 3.87 -5.61
N ILE A 114 5.40 3.25 -4.42
CA ILE A 114 4.74 3.84 -3.25
C ILE A 114 5.78 4.02 -2.15
N PHE A 115 6.01 5.27 -1.77
CA PHE A 115 6.91 5.69 -0.70
C PHE A 115 6.11 5.90 0.57
N LEU A 116 6.51 5.30 1.68
CA LEU A 116 5.80 5.36 2.96
C LEU A 116 6.70 5.91 4.07
N ILE A 117 6.18 6.90 4.80
CA ILE A 117 6.71 7.38 6.07
C ILE A 117 5.91 6.70 7.18
N ILE A 118 6.57 5.94 8.04
CA ILE A 118 5.93 5.19 9.13
C ILE A 118 6.18 5.95 10.43
N ALA A 119 5.12 6.58 10.94
CA ALA A 119 5.14 7.40 12.15
C ALA A 119 3.90 7.09 13.02
N PRO A 120 3.75 5.86 13.54
CA PRO A 120 2.53 5.44 14.25
C PRO A 120 2.21 6.31 15.47
N TYR A 121 3.24 6.91 16.09
CA TYR A 121 3.12 7.84 17.23
C TYR A 121 3.32 9.31 16.83
N GLY A 122 3.07 9.63 15.56
CA GLY A 122 3.24 10.96 14.97
C GLY A 122 4.69 11.34 14.67
N LEU A 123 4.86 12.41 13.89
CA LEU A 123 6.16 12.90 13.39
C LEU A 123 7.09 13.47 14.47
N GLN A 124 6.60 13.64 15.71
CA GLN A 124 7.44 14.03 16.85
C GLN A 124 8.29 12.85 17.34
N SER A 125 7.83 11.62 17.07
CA SER A 125 8.62 10.40 17.27
C SER A 125 9.54 10.17 16.08
N VAL A 126 10.59 9.37 16.26
CA VAL A 126 11.54 9.06 15.19
C VAL A 126 10.85 8.13 14.17
N PRO A 127 10.58 8.58 12.93
CA PRO A 127 9.87 7.78 11.94
C PRO A 127 10.82 6.75 11.30
N THR A 128 10.23 5.74 10.66
CA THR A 128 10.95 4.83 9.75
C THR A 128 10.35 4.96 8.36
N TYR A 129 11.00 4.38 7.35
CA TYR A 129 10.57 4.57 5.96
C TYR A 129 10.53 3.25 5.21
N GLN A 130 9.58 3.14 4.29
CA GLN A 130 9.43 2.00 3.39
C GLN A 130 9.26 2.48 1.95
N VAL A 131 9.58 1.61 1.01
CA VAL A 131 9.24 1.79 -0.41
C VAL A 131 8.76 0.46 -0.97
N TYR A 132 7.62 0.49 -1.65
CA TYR A 132 7.14 -0.60 -2.48
C TYR A 132 7.44 -0.24 -3.94
N GLU A 133 8.35 -0.97 -4.56
CA GLU A 133 8.74 -0.72 -5.95
C GLU A 133 8.20 -1.82 -6.87
N PRO A 134 7.50 -1.46 -7.96
CA PRO A 134 7.12 -2.43 -8.99
C PRO A 134 8.37 -3.07 -9.58
N GLU A 135 8.29 -4.38 -9.78
CA GLU A 135 9.37 -5.16 -10.37
C GLU A 135 8.79 -6.21 -11.32
N ARG A 136 9.57 -6.56 -12.35
CA ARG A 136 9.32 -7.77 -13.13
C ARG A 136 10.24 -8.88 -12.68
N THR A 137 9.65 -9.94 -12.18
CA THR A 137 10.38 -11.13 -11.75
C THR A 137 10.18 -12.27 -12.75
N THR A 138 11.22 -13.05 -13.02
CA THR A 138 11.09 -14.29 -13.79
C THR A 138 11.06 -15.46 -12.83
N LYS A 139 9.95 -16.20 -12.75
CA LYS A 139 9.86 -17.46 -12.00
C LYS A 139 9.28 -18.57 -12.87
N ALA A 140 9.87 -19.76 -12.78
CA ALA A 140 9.50 -20.93 -13.59
C ALA A 140 9.43 -20.67 -15.12
N GLY A 141 10.23 -19.71 -15.63
CA GLY A 141 10.26 -19.36 -17.05
C GLY A 141 9.19 -18.36 -17.51
N HIS A 142 8.39 -17.83 -16.59
CA HIS A 142 7.39 -16.79 -16.87
C HIS A 142 7.81 -15.46 -16.22
N GLU A 143 7.66 -14.36 -16.97
CA GLU A 143 7.75 -13.00 -16.42
C GLU A 143 6.44 -12.65 -15.73
N LEU A 144 6.56 -12.18 -14.50
CA LEU A 144 5.45 -11.78 -13.64
C LEU A 144 5.72 -10.38 -13.11
N ASP A 145 4.74 -9.50 -13.24
CA ASP A 145 4.74 -8.25 -12.51
C ASP A 145 4.56 -8.54 -11.01
N SER A 146 5.37 -7.88 -10.19
CA SER A 146 5.37 -7.96 -8.74
C SER A 146 5.69 -6.60 -8.13
N ALA A 147 5.86 -6.55 -6.81
CA ALA A 147 6.43 -5.39 -6.13
C ALA A 147 7.34 -5.86 -4.99
N GLU A 148 8.50 -5.22 -4.89
CA GLU A 148 9.49 -5.49 -3.86
C GLU A 148 9.42 -4.43 -2.76
N GLU A 149 9.58 -4.87 -1.51
CA GLU A 149 9.51 -4.01 -0.34
C GLU A 149 10.91 -3.71 0.20
N TYR A 150 11.18 -2.44 0.46
CA TYR A 150 12.45 -1.98 1.01
C TYR A 150 12.22 -1.18 2.30
N TYR A 151 12.73 -1.71 3.41
CA TYR A 151 12.72 -1.02 4.69
C TYR A 151 13.98 -0.15 4.89
N PHE A 152 13.76 1.05 5.43
CA PHE A 152 14.80 2.00 5.77
C PHE A 152 14.62 2.47 7.21
N ALA A 153 15.61 2.13 8.04
CA ALA A 153 15.72 2.70 9.38
C ALA A 153 15.84 4.24 9.30
N SER A 154 15.52 4.92 10.39
CA SER A 154 15.51 6.38 10.49
C SER A 154 16.85 7.03 10.12
N SER A 155 17.95 6.34 10.40
CA SER A 155 19.32 6.75 10.05
C SER A 155 19.62 6.75 8.55
N LYS A 156 18.73 6.18 7.73
CA LYS A 156 18.85 6.05 6.28
C LYS A 156 17.90 6.98 5.50
N LEU A 157 17.42 8.05 6.13
CA LEU A 157 16.56 9.03 5.47
C LEU A 157 17.16 9.55 4.15
N ASP A 158 18.46 9.86 4.11
CA ASP A 158 19.11 10.37 2.89
C ASP A 158 19.09 9.35 1.75
N GLU A 159 19.19 8.06 2.06
CA GLU A 159 19.11 6.97 1.08
C GLU A 159 17.68 6.89 0.50
N TRP A 160 16.67 6.95 1.37
CA TRP A 160 15.26 6.95 0.98
C TRP A 160 14.88 8.19 0.16
N LEU A 161 15.31 9.39 0.57
CA LEU A 161 15.09 10.64 -0.17
C LEU A 161 15.78 10.63 -1.53
N SER A 162 17.00 10.10 -1.61
CA SER A 162 17.71 9.96 -2.88
C SER A 162 16.96 9.05 -3.85
N ARG A 163 16.33 7.98 -3.34
CA ARG A 163 15.49 7.07 -4.12
C ARG A 163 14.20 7.75 -4.61
N LEU A 164 13.52 8.50 -3.72
CA LEU A 164 12.34 9.30 -4.08
C LEU A 164 12.66 10.33 -5.16
N GLN A 165 13.75 11.09 -4.98
CA GLN A 165 14.18 12.09 -5.96
C GLN A 165 14.52 11.48 -7.32
N ARG A 166 15.08 10.26 -7.34
CA ARG A 166 15.33 9.53 -8.58
C ARG A 166 14.02 9.15 -9.26
N ALA A 167 13.08 8.57 -8.52
CA ALA A 167 11.75 8.22 -9.04
C ALA A 167 11.01 9.45 -9.60
N CYS A 168 11.10 10.61 -8.93
CA CYS A 168 10.49 11.85 -9.43
C CYS A 168 11.16 12.42 -10.71
N ARG A 169 12.43 12.07 -10.98
CA ARG A 169 13.18 12.58 -12.14
C ARG A 169 13.11 11.64 -13.34
N ASP A 170 12.63 10.42 -13.16
CA ASP A 170 12.62 9.44 -14.23
C ASP A 170 11.62 9.86 -15.32
N THR A 171 12.13 10.13 -16.51
CA THR A 171 11.37 10.82 -17.57
C THR A 171 10.32 9.94 -18.25
N SER A 172 10.34 8.62 -18.02
CA SER A 172 9.25 7.71 -18.36
C SER A 172 8.06 7.79 -17.37
N SER A 173 8.23 8.48 -16.23
CA SER A 173 7.27 8.60 -15.13
C SER A 173 6.61 9.99 -15.04
N THR A 174 6.88 10.93 -15.95
CA THR A 174 6.25 12.28 -15.88
C THR A 174 4.73 12.26 -15.95
N ASP A 175 4.15 11.19 -16.52
CA ASP A 175 2.69 10.98 -16.53
C ASP A 175 2.16 10.30 -15.27
N ASN A 176 3.05 9.67 -14.46
CA ASN A 176 2.69 8.96 -13.24
C ASN A 176 3.77 9.12 -12.13
N PRO A 177 3.75 10.24 -11.38
CA PRO A 177 4.76 10.55 -10.35
C PRO A 177 4.62 9.59 -9.15
N PRO A 178 5.68 9.27 -8.39
CA PRO A 178 5.58 8.32 -7.26
C PRO A 178 4.52 8.74 -6.23
N VAL A 179 3.82 7.76 -5.65
CA VAL A 179 2.87 8.00 -4.55
C VAL A 179 3.66 8.13 -3.27
N VAL A 180 3.39 9.16 -2.47
CA VAL A 180 4.03 9.35 -1.17
C VAL A 180 2.96 9.42 -0.09
N LEU A 181 3.06 8.55 0.89
CA LEU A 181 2.13 8.39 2.00
C LEU A 181 2.83 8.57 3.34
N ILE A 182 2.07 8.97 4.34
CA ILE A 182 2.43 8.86 5.75
C ILE A 182 1.42 7.95 6.45
N TYR A 183 1.91 6.99 7.21
CA TYR A 183 1.11 6.22 8.16
C TYR A 183 1.30 6.79 9.56
N SER A 184 0.21 7.28 10.15
CA SER A 184 0.19 7.85 11.50
C SER A 184 -1.16 7.57 12.14
N GLU A 185 -1.19 7.19 13.41
CA GLU A 185 -2.42 6.96 14.17
C GLU A 185 -3.43 6.03 13.44
N LEU A 186 -2.94 4.92 12.90
CA LEU A 186 -3.72 3.94 12.12
C LEU A 186 -4.34 4.49 10.82
N HIS A 187 -3.82 5.60 10.29
CA HIS A 187 -4.34 6.22 9.08
C HIS A 187 -3.24 6.53 8.08
N TYR A 188 -3.55 6.32 6.79
CA TYR A 188 -2.69 6.71 5.68
C TYR A 188 -3.13 8.05 5.12
N SER A 189 -2.19 8.98 4.95
CA SER A 189 -2.45 10.26 4.31
C SER A 189 -1.46 10.52 3.20
N ARG A 190 -1.91 11.19 2.13
CA ARG A 190 -1.03 11.66 1.05
C ARG A 190 -0.07 12.71 1.60
N VAL A 191 1.19 12.63 1.20
CA VAL A 191 2.20 13.66 1.45
C VAL A 191 2.42 14.45 0.17
N GLU A 192 2.24 15.76 0.26
CA GLU A 192 2.53 16.70 -0.82
C GLU A 192 3.73 17.57 -0.44
N PHE A 193 4.70 17.67 -1.35
CA PHE A 193 5.86 18.53 -1.16
C PHE A 193 5.55 19.93 -1.69
N ALA A 194 5.38 20.89 -0.78
CA ALA A 194 5.23 22.28 -1.15
C ALA A 194 6.57 22.87 -1.63
N PRO A 195 6.57 23.79 -2.62
CA PRO A 195 7.73 24.60 -2.93
C PRO A 195 8.21 25.33 -1.67
N ALA A 196 9.53 25.46 -1.49
CA ALA A 196 10.06 26.25 -0.40
C ALA A 196 9.45 27.67 -0.41
N PRO A 197 9.00 28.21 0.73
CA PRO A 197 8.45 29.56 0.77
C PRO A 197 9.53 30.52 0.27
N VAL A 198 9.20 31.27 -0.79
CA VAL A 198 10.09 32.32 -1.30
C VAL A 198 10.28 33.32 -0.17
N SER A 199 11.47 33.36 0.41
CA SER A 199 11.81 34.36 1.42
C SER A 199 11.64 35.73 0.79
N ARG A 200 10.56 36.43 1.13
CA ARG A 200 10.39 37.84 0.78
C ARG A 200 11.37 38.62 1.63
N THR A 201 12.56 38.85 1.12
CA THR A 201 13.42 39.94 1.60
C THR A 201 12.73 41.25 1.23
N THR A 202 12.12 41.89 2.22
CA THR A 202 11.81 43.33 2.22
C THR A 202 12.77 44.05 3.13
#